data_AF-A0A2U1S102-F1
#
_entry.id   AF-A0A2U1S102-F1
#
_cell.length_a   1.000
_cell.length_b   1.000
_cell.length_c   1.000
_cell.angle_alpha   90.00
_cell.angle_beta   90.00
_cell.angle_gamma   90.00
#
_symmetry.space_group_name_H-M   'P 1'
#
loop_
_entity.id
_entity.type
_entity.pdbx_description
1 polymer ?
#
loop_
_entity_poly.entity_id
_entity_poly.type
_entity_poly.pdbx_seq_one_letter_code
_entity_poly.pdbx_strand_id
1 'polypeptide(L)'
;MRIALRVAGLCLLLMAAGVIAIPSASADDACIDCHKSLREERLNRPAFKIKNDYHLARGLSCHNCHGGDPTALDNKAKSHSLSKGFLGKPKRQAIPESCGRCHSDPGYMRTFNPSIRTDQVKEYYTSAHGKKLREGDQRVAVCISCHDVHAIRAVKDQMAWTYPTKVAETCGGCHGSAEYMKPYKIPTDQLDKYQRSVHYEMLTKRADLASPTCSSCHGSHGAVPPGVDSVANVCSSCHVVNAELFAKSAHKSAFSDLGMPGCVTCHGNHDITKPSDALLGGGEGTPCATCHEPNTEPMKKAAELRTMIEGLAGRIDQATTVLTKAERAGMEIGVPRFELIAAKESLIKARAATHSLDTESIKTATDSGLVVAQKSLESGQGLLAEVQFRRKGLAASMLIIVAVLVGLFMKIREVDRRGRG
;
A
#
# COMPACT_ATOMS: atom_id res chain seq x y z
N MET A 1 -30.80 -0.25 57.44
CA MET A 1 -32.06 0.21 56.82
C MET A 1 -32.04 1.70 56.49
N ARG A 2 -31.01 2.21 55.77
CA ARG A 2 -30.91 3.63 55.32
C ARG A 2 -30.09 3.85 54.03
N ILE A 3 -29.80 2.80 53.25
CA ILE A 3 -28.94 2.92 52.04
C ILE A 3 -29.61 2.37 50.76
N ALA A 4 -30.71 1.60 50.88
CA ALA A 4 -31.36 0.98 49.71
C ALA A 4 -32.35 1.88 48.95
N LEU A 5 -32.66 3.09 49.44
CA LEU A 5 -33.70 3.96 48.83
C LEU A 5 -33.17 5.09 47.94
N ARG A 6 -31.84 5.24 47.78
CA ARG A 6 -31.26 6.34 46.98
C ARG A 6 -30.80 5.95 45.57
N VAL A 7 -30.87 4.67 45.20
CA VAL A 7 -30.42 4.20 43.88
C VAL A 7 -31.58 4.11 42.87
N ALA A 8 -32.84 4.05 43.33
CA ALA A 8 -34.01 3.95 42.44
C ALA A 8 -34.46 5.29 41.81
N GLY A 9 -34.00 6.44 42.33
CA GLY A 9 -34.41 7.77 41.84
C GLY A 9 -33.57 8.34 40.70
N LEU A 10 -32.39 7.78 40.43
CA LEU A 10 -31.46 8.31 39.43
C LEU A 10 -31.47 7.55 38.10
N CYS A 11 -32.15 6.40 38.03
CA CYS A 11 -32.33 5.65 36.78
C CYS A 11 -33.59 6.04 36.00
N LEU A 12 -34.54 6.78 36.59
CA LEU A 12 -35.75 7.23 35.89
C LEU A 12 -35.65 8.62 35.24
N LEU A 13 -34.57 9.37 35.50
CA LEU A 13 -34.37 10.73 34.97
C LEU A 13 -33.40 10.82 33.79
N LEU A 14 -32.80 9.70 33.36
CA LEU A 14 -31.88 9.65 32.21
C LEU A 14 -32.49 9.02 30.94
N MET A 15 -33.77 8.62 30.97
CA MET A 15 -34.51 8.13 29.78
C MET A 15 -35.28 9.24 29.03
N ALA A 16 -35.01 10.51 29.34
CA ALA A 16 -35.51 11.66 28.58
C ALA A 16 -34.37 12.45 27.89
N ALA A 17 -33.21 11.82 27.69
CA ALA A 17 -32.17 12.35 26.82
C ALA A 17 -32.67 12.20 25.38
N GLY A 18 -33.01 13.35 24.80
CA GLY A 18 -33.62 13.48 23.49
C GLY A 18 -33.01 12.55 22.46
N VAL A 19 -33.89 11.77 21.83
CA VAL A 19 -33.69 11.34 20.46
C VAL A 19 -33.46 12.62 19.67
N ILE A 20 -32.19 12.98 19.45
CA ILE A 20 -31.83 13.86 18.36
C ILE A 20 -32.23 13.06 17.13
N ALA A 21 -33.47 13.27 16.68
CA ALA A 21 -33.86 12.91 15.35
C ALA A 21 -32.88 13.66 14.45
N ILE A 22 -31.86 12.96 13.97
CA ILE A 22 -31.18 13.36 12.75
C ILE A 22 -32.33 13.50 11.76
N PRO A 23 -32.64 14.70 11.25
CA PRO A 23 -33.69 14.83 10.28
C PRO A 23 -33.23 14.00 9.08
N SER A 24 -33.78 12.79 8.98
CA SER A 24 -33.78 12.04 7.74
C SER A 24 -34.79 12.77 6.87
N ALA A 25 -34.35 13.90 6.32
CA ALA A 25 -35.07 14.56 5.25
C ALA A 25 -34.86 13.71 3.98
N SER A 26 -35.48 12.54 3.93
CA SER A 26 -36.02 12.07 2.67
C SER A 26 -37.38 12.74 2.53
N ALA A 27 -37.36 14.05 2.24
CA ALA A 27 -38.40 14.53 1.35
C ALA A 27 -38.14 13.77 0.06
N ASP A 28 -39.08 12.91 -0.34
CA ASP A 28 -39.04 12.20 -1.61
C ASP A 28 -38.64 13.22 -2.69
N ASP A 29 -37.45 13.03 -3.28
CA ASP A 29 -36.92 13.98 -4.24
C ASP A 29 -37.76 13.83 -5.49
N ALA A 30 -38.70 14.74 -5.65
CA ALA A 30 -39.68 14.62 -6.70
C ALA A 30 -39.09 14.86 -8.11
N CYS A 31 -37.85 15.35 -8.21
CA CYS A 31 -37.08 15.28 -9.45
C CYS A 31 -36.78 13.80 -9.79
N ILE A 32 -36.34 13.02 -8.80
CA ILE A 32 -36.02 11.59 -8.95
C ILE A 32 -37.26 10.80 -9.33
N ASP A 33 -38.40 11.02 -8.66
CA ASP A 33 -39.61 10.24 -8.91
C ASP A 33 -40.21 10.52 -10.29
N CYS A 34 -40.32 11.81 -10.65
CA CYS A 34 -40.76 12.20 -11.97
C CYS A 34 -39.83 11.61 -13.04
N HIS A 35 -38.51 11.72 -12.87
CA HIS A 35 -37.55 11.17 -13.83
C HIS A 35 -37.53 9.65 -13.92
N LYS A 36 -37.72 8.91 -12.81
CA LYS A 36 -37.86 7.44 -12.81
C LYS A 36 -39.08 6.97 -13.60
N SER A 37 -40.16 7.74 -13.56
CA SER A 37 -41.41 7.41 -14.26
C SER A 37 -41.35 7.62 -15.78
N LEU A 38 -40.32 8.31 -16.28
CA LEU A 38 -40.14 8.55 -17.71
C LEU A 38 -39.84 7.25 -18.46
N ARG A 39 -40.42 7.11 -19.65
CA ARG A 39 -40.20 5.95 -20.53
C ARG A 39 -38.85 5.99 -21.25
N GLU A 40 -38.30 7.18 -21.47
CA GLU A 40 -37.03 7.33 -22.19
C GLU A 40 -35.85 6.98 -21.26
N GLU A 41 -35.12 5.91 -21.57
CA GLU A 41 -34.02 5.40 -20.73
C GLU A 41 -32.96 6.48 -20.47
N ARG A 42 -32.64 7.28 -21.49
CA ARG A 42 -31.67 8.38 -21.37
C ARG A 42 -32.03 9.37 -20.26
N LEU A 43 -33.31 9.59 -20.00
CA LEU A 43 -33.80 10.56 -19.02
C LEU A 43 -34.08 9.95 -17.65
N ASN A 44 -34.43 8.66 -17.57
CA ASN A 44 -34.74 7.98 -16.31
C ASN A 44 -33.50 7.35 -15.63
N ARG A 45 -32.48 6.96 -16.41
CA ARG A 45 -31.30 6.25 -15.92
C ARG A 45 -30.51 7.03 -14.86
N PRO A 46 -30.31 8.36 -14.95
CA PRO A 46 -29.71 9.14 -13.86
C PRO A 46 -30.44 8.95 -12.52
N ALA A 47 -31.78 9.01 -12.55
CA ALA A 47 -32.62 8.89 -11.36
C ALA A 47 -32.63 7.48 -10.76
N PHE A 48 -32.38 6.43 -11.57
CA PHE A 48 -32.15 5.07 -11.06
C PHE A 48 -30.75 4.88 -10.46
N LYS A 49 -29.73 5.54 -11.02
CA LYS A 49 -28.33 5.39 -10.57
C LYS A 49 -28.04 6.08 -9.23
N ILE A 50 -28.72 7.20 -8.95
CA ILE A 50 -28.40 8.09 -7.82
C ILE A 50 -28.64 7.49 -6.42
N LYS A 51 -29.25 6.30 -6.32
CA LYS A 51 -29.58 5.63 -5.06
C LYS A 51 -28.42 5.56 -4.05
N ASN A 52 -27.18 5.40 -4.52
CA ASN A 52 -25.99 5.27 -3.66
C ASN A 52 -25.07 6.49 -3.72
N ASP A 53 -25.62 7.64 -4.11
CA ASP A 53 -24.86 8.87 -4.25
C ASP A 53 -24.56 9.51 -2.88
N TYR A 54 -23.31 9.93 -2.71
CA TYR A 54 -22.80 10.50 -1.47
C TYR A 54 -23.39 11.89 -1.17
N HIS A 55 -23.72 12.66 -2.20
CA HIS A 55 -24.38 13.96 -2.11
C HIS A 55 -25.86 13.79 -1.75
N LEU A 56 -26.55 12.82 -2.38
CA LEU A 56 -27.95 12.51 -2.04
C LEU A 56 -28.09 12.12 -0.57
N ALA A 57 -27.19 11.28 -0.06
CA ALA A 57 -27.15 10.91 1.36
C ALA A 57 -26.91 12.10 2.33
N ARG A 58 -26.55 13.28 1.82
CA ARG A 58 -26.33 14.53 2.56
C ARG A 58 -27.39 15.59 2.28
N GLY A 59 -28.51 15.19 1.68
CA GLY A 59 -29.63 16.10 1.38
C GLY A 59 -29.39 16.99 0.17
N LEU A 60 -28.41 16.65 -0.69
CA LEU A 60 -28.19 17.34 -1.97
C LEU A 60 -28.85 16.53 -3.09
N SER A 61 -29.89 17.11 -3.65
CA SER A 61 -30.74 16.57 -4.70
C SER A 61 -30.26 17.00 -6.10
N CYS A 62 -30.95 16.49 -7.14
CA CYS A 62 -30.77 16.83 -8.54
C CYS A 62 -30.64 18.34 -8.79
N HIS A 63 -31.49 19.16 -8.16
CA HIS A 63 -31.51 20.61 -8.36
C HIS A 63 -30.27 21.32 -7.79
N ASN A 64 -29.55 20.71 -6.83
CA ASN A 64 -28.31 21.29 -6.31
C ASN A 64 -27.18 21.24 -7.35
N CYS A 65 -27.21 20.27 -8.26
CA CYS A 65 -26.23 20.15 -9.35
C CYS A 65 -26.76 20.76 -10.66
N HIS A 66 -28.04 20.52 -10.98
CA HIS A 66 -28.65 20.89 -12.25
C HIS A 66 -29.46 22.18 -12.22
N GLY A 67 -29.72 22.77 -11.05
CA GLY A 67 -30.64 23.90 -10.90
C GLY A 67 -32.11 23.52 -11.14
N GLY A 68 -32.95 24.52 -11.39
CA GLY A 68 -34.39 24.31 -11.59
C GLY A 68 -35.20 24.46 -10.31
N ASP A 69 -36.50 24.18 -10.42
CA ASP A 69 -37.44 24.28 -9.30
C ASP A 69 -37.93 22.89 -8.87
N PRO A 70 -37.43 22.35 -7.74
CA PRO A 70 -37.82 21.03 -7.27
C PRO A 70 -39.28 20.96 -6.77
N THR A 71 -39.97 22.11 -6.66
CA THR A 71 -41.37 22.16 -6.19
C THR A 71 -42.40 22.14 -7.32
N ALA A 72 -41.98 22.38 -8.58
CA ALA A 72 -42.87 22.55 -9.73
C ALA A 72 -43.04 21.25 -10.56
N LEU A 73 -43.53 20.18 -9.94
CA LEU A 73 -43.47 18.80 -10.43
C LEU A 73 -44.43 18.46 -11.56
N ASP A 74 -45.55 19.17 -11.63
CA ASP A 74 -46.59 19.02 -12.65
C ASP A 74 -46.27 19.78 -13.94
N ASN A 75 -45.21 20.59 -13.93
CA ASN A 75 -44.90 21.49 -15.03
C ASN A 75 -43.40 21.49 -15.36
N LYS A 76 -43.05 20.68 -16.36
CA LYS A 76 -41.68 20.56 -16.90
C LYS A 76 -41.01 21.91 -17.18
N ALA A 77 -41.74 22.89 -17.73
CA ALA A 77 -41.16 24.18 -18.07
C ALA A 77 -40.81 25.00 -16.82
N LYS A 78 -41.58 24.85 -15.74
CA LYS A 78 -41.29 25.47 -14.45
C LYS A 78 -40.18 24.71 -13.70
N SER A 79 -40.21 23.38 -13.64
CA SER A 79 -39.16 22.60 -12.97
C SER A 79 -37.80 22.73 -13.67
N HIS A 80 -37.78 22.85 -15.01
CA HIS A 80 -36.56 23.09 -15.80
C HIS A 80 -36.34 24.56 -16.18
N SER A 81 -36.77 25.49 -15.32
CA SER A 81 -36.66 26.92 -15.65
C SER A 81 -35.20 27.41 -15.67
N LEU A 82 -34.80 28.04 -16.78
CA LEU A 82 -33.52 28.75 -16.89
C LEU A 82 -33.40 29.89 -15.88
N SER A 83 -34.50 30.56 -15.52
CA SER A 83 -34.49 31.63 -14.52
C SER A 83 -34.21 31.11 -13.10
N LYS A 84 -34.39 29.80 -12.87
CA LYS A 84 -33.99 29.09 -11.65
C LYS A 84 -32.64 28.39 -11.81
N GLY A 85 -31.84 28.80 -12.79
CA GLY A 85 -30.48 28.31 -13.00
C GLY A 85 -30.40 26.88 -13.55
N PHE A 86 -31.45 26.37 -14.20
CA PHE A 86 -31.43 25.03 -14.77
C PHE A 86 -30.35 24.89 -15.85
N LEU A 87 -29.49 23.87 -15.73
CA LEU A 87 -28.30 23.65 -16.57
C LEU A 87 -28.47 22.50 -17.56
N GLY A 88 -29.44 21.60 -17.35
CA GLY A 88 -29.53 20.35 -18.10
C GLY A 88 -28.23 19.54 -17.99
N LYS A 89 -27.73 18.98 -19.11
CA LYS A 89 -26.41 18.31 -19.14
C LYS A 89 -25.30 19.36 -19.33
N PRO A 90 -24.44 19.62 -18.33
CA PRO A 90 -23.37 20.60 -18.47
C PRO A 90 -22.40 20.24 -19.60
N LYS A 91 -21.85 21.25 -20.28
CA LYS A 91 -20.71 21.07 -21.19
C LYS A 91 -19.52 20.54 -20.41
N ARG A 92 -18.69 19.70 -21.04
CA ARG A 92 -17.56 19.04 -20.35
C ARG A 92 -16.59 20.05 -19.73
N GLN A 93 -16.33 21.18 -20.40
CA GLN A 93 -15.46 22.24 -19.89
C GLN A 93 -16.02 22.96 -18.65
N ALA A 94 -17.34 22.94 -18.47
CA ALA A 94 -18.00 23.58 -17.32
C ALA A 94 -18.05 22.67 -16.08
N ILE A 95 -17.71 21.38 -16.21
CA ILE A 95 -17.80 20.40 -15.11
C ILE A 95 -16.90 20.78 -13.92
N PRO A 96 -15.61 21.15 -14.10
CA PRO A 96 -14.77 21.52 -12.97
C PRO A 96 -15.34 22.69 -12.17
N GLU A 97 -15.83 23.74 -12.84
CA GLU A 97 -16.47 24.87 -12.17
C GLU A 97 -17.79 24.48 -11.49
N SER A 98 -18.57 23.59 -12.11
CA SER A 98 -19.82 23.10 -11.52
C SER A 98 -19.56 22.38 -10.20
N CYS A 99 -18.54 21.53 -10.12
CA CYS A 99 -18.12 20.90 -8.87
C CYS A 99 -17.53 21.93 -7.90
N GLY A 100 -16.77 22.89 -8.42
CA GLY A 100 -16.10 23.96 -7.69
C GLY A 100 -17.03 24.93 -6.96
N ARG A 101 -18.28 25.09 -7.43
CA ARG A 101 -19.31 25.88 -6.71
C ARG A 101 -19.43 25.51 -5.24
N CYS A 102 -19.21 24.23 -4.92
CA CYS A 102 -19.19 23.71 -3.55
C CYS A 102 -17.78 23.30 -3.14
N HIS A 103 -17.08 22.50 -3.95
CA HIS A 103 -15.79 21.92 -3.59
C HIS A 103 -14.60 22.88 -3.71
N SER A 104 -14.84 24.15 -4.05
CA SER A 104 -13.85 25.24 -3.94
C SER A 104 -14.15 26.23 -2.81
N ASP A 105 -15.20 25.99 -2.02
CA ASP A 105 -15.62 26.85 -0.91
C ASP A 105 -15.39 26.15 0.44
N PRO A 106 -14.34 26.54 1.21
CA PRO A 106 -14.08 25.99 2.54
C PRO A 106 -15.21 26.24 3.54
N GLY A 107 -15.91 27.37 3.44
CA GLY A 107 -17.04 27.69 4.31
C GLY A 107 -18.19 26.71 4.09
N TYR A 108 -18.55 26.49 2.83
CA TYR A 108 -19.57 25.51 2.45
C TYR A 108 -19.16 24.09 2.84
N MET A 109 -17.97 23.64 2.45
CA MET A 109 -17.56 22.24 2.66
C MET A 109 -17.42 21.86 4.14
N ARG A 110 -17.05 22.79 5.02
CA ARG A 110 -16.99 22.54 6.47
C ARG A 110 -18.33 22.14 7.07
N THR A 111 -19.46 22.55 6.47
CA THR A 111 -20.80 22.14 6.94
C THR A 111 -21.10 20.67 6.68
N PHE A 112 -20.38 20.03 5.73
CA PHE A 112 -20.58 18.63 5.34
C PHE A 112 -19.42 17.72 5.77
N ASN A 113 -18.19 18.14 5.48
CA ASN A 113 -16.98 17.39 5.83
C ASN A 113 -15.77 18.36 5.87
N PRO A 114 -15.32 18.77 7.07
CA PRO A 114 -14.19 19.69 7.22
C PRO A 114 -12.84 19.08 6.81
N SER A 115 -12.74 17.76 6.61
CA SER A 115 -11.51 17.09 6.16
C SER A 115 -11.33 17.08 4.65
N ILE A 116 -12.34 17.47 3.87
CA ILE A 116 -12.21 17.61 2.42
C ILE A 116 -11.47 18.92 2.14
N ARG A 117 -10.37 18.84 1.38
CA ARG A 117 -9.70 20.05 0.90
C ARG A 117 -10.65 20.83 -0.02
N THR A 118 -10.35 22.09 -0.34
CA THR A 118 -11.16 22.87 -1.30
C THR A 118 -10.31 23.54 -2.37
N ASP A 119 -9.14 22.98 -2.62
CA ASP A 119 -8.18 23.43 -3.63
C ASP A 119 -8.17 22.52 -4.88
N GLN A 120 -9.00 21.46 -4.94
CA GLN A 120 -8.92 20.45 -6.00
C GLN A 120 -9.15 21.04 -7.39
N VAL A 121 -10.05 22.00 -7.55
CA VAL A 121 -10.30 22.63 -8.86
C VAL A 121 -9.10 23.45 -9.30
N LYS A 122 -8.49 24.18 -8.36
CA LYS A 122 -7.24 24.92 -8.63
C LYS A 122 -6.12 23.96 -9.03
N GLU A 123 -5.97 22.84 -8.31
CA GLU A 123 -4.98 21.80 -8.60
C GLU A 123 -5.26 21.12 -9.96
N TYR A 124 -6.53 20.81 -10.27
CA TYR A 124 -6.94 20.25 -11.56
C TYR A 124 -6.48 21.12 -12.73
N TYR A 125 -6.59 22.43 -12.58
CA TYR A 125 -6.19 23.37 -13.61
C TYR A 125 -4.68 23.54 -13.79
N THR A 126 -3.85 22.99 -12.90
CA THR A 126 -2.39 22.87 -13.11
C THR A 126 -2.01 21.56 -13.83
N SER A 127 -2.90 20.56 -13.80
CA SER A 127 -2.72 19.26 -14.46
C SER A 127 -2.67 19.35 -15.99
N ALA A 128 -2.11 18.32 -16.64
CA ALA A 128 -2.13 18.21 -18.10
C ALA A 128 -3.56 18.11 -18.64
N HIS A 129 -4.45 17.40 -17.92
CA HIS A 129 -5.87 17.29 -18.26
C HIS A 129 -6.55 18.67 -18.23
N GLY A 130 -6.39 19.43 -17.15
CA GLY A 130 -7.03 20.74 -17.01
C GLY A 130 -6.50 21.78 -17.99
N LYS A 131 -5.20 21.75 -18.31
CA LYS A 131 -4.60 22.61 -19.34
C LYS A 131 -5.22 22.35 -20.72
N LYS A 132 -5.27 21.09 -21.15
CA LYS A 132 -5.85 20.67 -22.44
C LYS A 132 -7.36 20.92 -22.50
N LEU A 133 -8.08 20.78 -21.39
CA LEU A 133 -9.52 21.12 -21.32
C LEU A 133 -9.76 22.60 -21.65
N ARG A 134 -8.90 23.50 -21.13
CA ARG A 134 -8.98 24.94 -21.44
C ARG A 134 -8.64 25.26 -22.89
N GLU A 135 -7.79 24.46 -23.51
CA GLU A 135 -7.51 24.52 -24.95
C GLU A 135 -8.66 23.98 -25.81
N GLY A 136 -9.72 23.44 -25.19
CA GLY A 136 -10.92 22.95 -25.87
C GLY A 136 -10.94 21.44 -26.07
N ASP A 137 -9.93 20.69 -25.61
CA ASP A 137 -9.91 19.24 -25.75
C ASP A 137 -11.00 18.58 -24.90
N GLN A 138 -11.92 17.86 -25.56
CA GLN A 138 -13.05 17.18 -24.93
C GLN A 138 -12.75 15.74 -24.53
N ARG A 139 -11.57 15.21 -24.87
CA ARG A 139 -11.16 13.83 -24.60
C ARG A 139 -10.34 13.74 -23.30
N VAL A 140 -9.95 14.85 -22.69
CA VAL A 140 -9.24 14.80 -21.40
C VAL A 140 -10.16 14.51 -20.23
N ALA A 141 -9.61 13.91 -19.17
CA ALA A 141 -10.34 13.61 -17.95
C ALA A 141 -10.81 14.89 -17.24
N VAL A 142 -12.00 14.83 -16.68
CA VAL A 142 -12.61 15.84 -15.79
C VAL A 142 -13.08 15.16 -14.51
N CYS A 143 -13.61 15.90 -13.53
CA CYS A 143 -14.03 15.38 -12.22
C CYS A 143 -14.86 14.07 -12.32
N ILE A 144 -15.87 14.07 -13.21
CA ILE A 144 -16.77 12.92 -13.40
C ILE A 144 -16.13 11.72 -14.11
N SER A 145 -14.92 11.87 -14.66
CA SER A 145 -14.18 10.77 -15.29
C SER A 145 -13.65 9.78 -14.24
N CYS A 146 -13.44 10.25 -13.01
CA CYS A 146 -12.97 9.42 -11.90
C CYS A 146 -14.03 9.23 -10.80
N HIS A 147 -14.93 10.21 -10.59
CA HIS A 147 -15.88 10.20 -9.47
C HIS A 147 -17.30 9.71 -9.80
N ASP A 148 -17.62 9.39 -11.06
CA ASP A 148 -19.01 9.29 -11.57
C ASP A 148 -19.74 10.67 -11.49
N VAL A 149 -21.02 10.72 -11.86
CA VAL A 149 -21.85 11.94 -11.88
C VAL A 149 -23.24 11.73 -11.28
N HIS A 150 -23.76 10.50 -11.29
CA HIS A 150 -25.07 10.16 -10.71
C HIS A 150 -24.99 8.92 -9.81
N ALA A 151 -23.81 8.63 -9.29
CA ALA A 151 -23.53 7.58 -8.32
C ALA A 151 -22.19 7.89 -7.65
N ILE A 152 -21.99 9.17 -7.31
CA ILE A 152 -20.73 9.66 -6.76
C ILE A 152 -20.53 9.02 -5.40
N ARG A 153 -19.37 8.40 -5.20
CA ARG A 153 -19.04 7.69 -3.97
C ARG A 153 -17.90 8.37 -3.24
N ALA A 154 -17.84 8.16 -1.93
CA ALA A 154 -16.68 8.54 -1.13
C ALA A 154 -15.45 7.75 -1.61
N VAL A 155 -14.28 8.36 -1.62
CA VAL A 155 -13.01 7.71 -2.02
C VAL A 155 -12.64 6.50 -1.16
N LYS A 156 -13.25 6.36 0.03
CA LYS A 156 -13.07 5.22 0.94
C LYS A 156 -14.06 4.08 0.70
N ASP A 157 -15.08 4.28 -0.14
CA ASP A 157 -16.02 3.24 -0.53
C ASP A 157 -15.35 2.30 -1.55
N GLN A 158 -15.31 1.00 -1.27
CA GLN A 158 -14.73 -0.03 -2.15
C GLN A 158 -15.39 -0.10 -3.53
N MET A 159 -16.62 0.39 -3.66
CA MET A 159 -17.32 0.49 -4.93
C MET A 159 -16.91 1.72 -5.76
N ALA A 160 -16.28 2.73 -5.16
CA ALA A 160 -15.82 3.92 -5.86
C ALA A 160 -14.69 3.61 -6.84
N TRP A 161 -14.70 4.27 -8.01
CA TRP A 161 -13.62 4.13 -8.99
C TRP A 161 -12.30 4.73 -8.47
N THR A 162 -12.40 5.73 -7.59
CA THR A 162 -11.27 6.35 -6.89
C THR A 162 -10.77 5.56 -5.66
N TYR A 163 -11.36 4.41 -5.36
CA TYR A 163 -10.85 3.54 -4.29
C TYR A 163 -9.46 3.00 -4.65
N PRO A 164 -8.49 2.89 -3.72
CA PRO A 164 -7.09 2.59 -4.05
C PRO A 164 -6.89 1.40 -5.00
N THR A 165 -7.60 0.29 -4.78
CA THR A 165 -7.47 -0.92 -5.62
C THR A 165 -8.07 -0.77 -7.03
N LYS A 166 -8.82 0.30 -7.29
CA LYS A 166 -9.48 0.61 -8.58
C LYS A 166 -8.85 1.79 -9.33
N VAL A 167 -7.93 2.52 -8.69
CA VAL A 167 -7.27 3.67 -9.31
C VAL A 167 -6.53 3.26 -10.59
N ALA A 168 -5.83 2.13 -10.58
CA ALA A 168 -5.10 1.64 -11.74
C ALA A 168 -6.02 1.41 -12.95
N GLU A 169 -7.16 0.74 -12.74
CA GLU A 169 -8.16 0.51 -13.78
C GLU A 169 -8.80 1.82 -14.26
N THR A 170 -9.06 2.74 -13.34
CA THR A 170 -9.64 4.06 -13.65
C THR A 170 -8.74 4.87 -14.58
N CYS A 171 -7.45 4.94 -14.28
CA CYS A 171 -6.46 5.57 -15.15
C CYS A 171 -6.30 4.78 -16.46
N GLY A 172 -6.23 3.45 -16.35
CA GLY A 172 -6.05 2.49 -17.42
C GLY A 172 -7.15 2.51 -18.48
N GLY A 173 -8.37 2.89 -18.12
CA GLY A 173 -9.48 3.01 -19.08
C GLY A 173 -9.18 3.97 -20.24
N CYS A 174 -8.36 5.00 -20.01
CA CYS A 174 -7.84 5.88 -21.06
C CYS A 174 -6.37 5.60 -21.38
N HIS A 175 -5.51 5.53 -20.36
CA HIS A 175 -4.06 5.41 -20.53
C HIS A 175 -3.59 4.03 -20.99
N GLY A 176 -4.41 2.99 -20.87
CA GLY A 176 -4.15 1.66 -21.43
C GLY A 176 -4.68 1.47 -22.85
N SER A 177 -5.38 2.47 -23.42
CA SER A 177 -5.98 2.38 -24.76
C SER A 177 -5.09 3.06 -25.80
N ALA A 178 -4.43 2.26 -26.65
CA ALA A 178 -3.61 2.77 -27.75
C ALA A 178 -4.41 3.65 -28.73
N GLU A 179 -5.68 3.29 -29.01
CA GLU A 179 -6.57 4.09 -29.85
C GLU A 179 -6.88 5.44 -29.19
N TYR A 180 -7.20 5.44 -27.90
CA TYR A 180 -7.54 6.65 -27.18
C TYR A 180 -6.34 7.60 -27.06
N MET A 181 -5.15 7.05 -26.83
CA MET A 181 -3.92 7.80 -26.57
C MET A 181 -3.13 8.18 -27.83
N LYS A 182 -3.49 7.65 -29.01
CA LYS A 182 -2.82 7.94 -30.29
C LYS A 182 -2.60 9.43 -30.56
N PRO A 183 -3.57 10.35 -30.34
CA PRO A 183 -3.36 11.78 -30.59
C PRO A 183 -2.36 12.43 -29.61
N TYR A 184 -2.20 11.86 -28.41
CA TYR A 184 -1.37 12.41 -27.34
C TYR A 184 0.06 11.89 -27.36
N LYS A 185 0.35 10.84 -28.13
CA LYS A 185 1.68 10.20 -28.24
C LYS A 185 2.24 9.77 -26.88
N ILE A 186 1.36 9.32 -25.98
CA ILE A 186 1.73 8.76 -24.68
C ILE A 186 1.76 7.24 -24.83
N PRO A 187 2.79 6.53 -24.32
CA PRO A 187 2.82 5.07 -24.38
C PRO A 187 1.64 4.49 -23.57
N THR A 188 1.25 3.25 -23.78
CA THR A 188 0.02 2.67 -23.16
C THR A 188 0.25 1.38 -22.38
N ASP A 189 1.52 1.07 -22.11
CA ASP A 189 1.96 -0.12 -21.39
C ASP A 189 2.10 0.09 -19.86
N GLN A 190 1.77 1.28 -19.35
CA GLN A 190 2.02 1.60 -17.93
C GLN A 190 1.11 0.83 -16.99
N LEU A 191 -0.13 0.53 -17.40
CA LEU A 191 -1.03 -0.29 -16.60
C LEU A 191 -0.46 -1.69 -16.39
N ASP A 192 -0.04 -2.34 -17.48
CA ASP A 192 0.58 -3.66 -17.46
C ASP A 192 1.86 -3.67 -16.61
N LYS A 193 2.74 -2.68 -16.80
CA LYS A 193 3.94 -2.49 -15.98
C LYS A 193 3.62 -2.30 -14.49
N TYR A 194 2.65 -1.44 -14.16
CA TYR A 194 2.25 -1.21 -12.77
C TYR A 194 1.68 -2.47 -12.13
N GLN A 195 0.91 -3.28 -12.86
CA GLN A 195 0.35 -4.53 -12.36
C GLN A 195 1.41 -5.60 -12.04
N ARG A 196 2.61 -5.51 -12.65
CA ARG A 196 3.77 -6.34 -12.30
C ARG A 196 4.59 -5.80 -11.12
N SER A 197 4.36 -4.56 -10.71
CA SER A 197 5.15 -3.91 -9.68
C SER A 197 4.90 -4.47 -8.27
N VAL A 198 5.90 -4.29 -7.40
CA VAL A 198 5.79 -4.60 -5.98
C VAL A 198 4.70 -3.78 -5.29
N HIS A 199 4.49 -2.52 -5.71
CA HIS A 199 3.43 -1.68 -5.16
C HIS A 199 2.03 -2.23 -5.45
N TYR A 200 1.80 -2.72 -6.67
CA TYR A 200 0.53 -3.37 -7.00
C TYR A 200 0.36 -4.71 -6.27
N GLU A 201 1.45 -5.49 -6.12
CA GLU A 201 1.42 -6.72 -5.32
C GLU A 201 1.02 -6.43 -3.87
N MET A 202 1.62 -5.43 -3.23
CA MET A 202 1.29 -5.05 -1.85
C MET A 202 -0.16 -4.56 -1.74
N LEU A 203 -0.60 -3.73 -2.69
CA LEU A 203 -1.97 -3.20 -2.73
C LEU A 203 -3.02 -4.30 -2.86
N THR A 204 -2.80 -5.27 -3.75
CA THR A 204 -3.83 -6.24 -4.15
C THR A 204 -3.74 -7.59 -3.46
N LYS A 205 -2.52 -8.12 -3.25
CA LYS A 205 -2.33 -9.44 -2.63
C LYS A 205 -2.20 -9.38 -1.12
N ARG A 206 -1.67 -8.27 -0.59
CA ARG A 206 -1.49 -8.06 0.87
C ARG A 206 -2.52 -7.11 1.48
N ALA A 207 -3.42 -6.56 0.66
CA ALA A 207 -4.43 -5.59 1.07
C ALA A 207 -3.84 -4.35 1.78
N ASP A 208 -2.62 -3.95 1.43
CA ASP A 208 -1.99 -2.76 1.96
C ASP A 208 -2.46 -1.53 1.18
N LEU A 209 -3.53 -0.90 1.66
CA LEU A 209 -4.12 0.30 1.04
C LEU A 209 -3.21 1.54 1.12
N ALA A 210 -2.12 1.50 1.89
CA ALA A 210 -1.11 2.56 1.90
C ALA A 210 -0.13 2.43 0.73
N SER A 211 -0.15 1.30 0.00
CA SER A 211 0.68 1.10 -1.19
C SER A 211 0.35 2.15 -2.27
N PRO A 212 1.37 2.76 -2.89
CA PRO A 212 1.16 3.86 -3.82
C PRO A 212 0.47 3.40 -5.11
N THR A 213 -0.42 4.24 -5.61
CA THR A 213 -1.18 4.08 -6.86
C THR A 213 -0.71 5.08 -7.91
N CYS A 214 -1.29 5.05 -9.11
CA CYS A 214 -1.01 6.03 -10.17
C CYS A 214 -1.11 7.48 -9.66
N SER A 215 -2.16 7.79 -8.90
CA SER A 215 -2.38 9.13 -8.34
C SER A 215 -1.43 9.49 -7.19
N SER A 216 -0.86 8.49 -6.49
CA SER A 216 0.15 8.75 -5.46
C SER A 216 1.43 9.33 -6.04
N CYS A 217 1.76 8.97 -7.29
CA CYS A 217 2.96 9.44 -7.98
C CYS A 217 2.69 10.63 -8.92
N HIS A 218 1.56 10.63 -9.63
CA HIS A 218 1.22 11.67 -10.60
C HIS A 218 0.39 12.82 -10.02
N GLY A 219 -0.19 12.63 -8.84
CA GLY A 219 -1.18 13.54 -8.24
C GLY A 219 -2.62 13.13 -8.57
N SER A 220 -3.53 13.24 -7.59
CA SER A 220 -4.94 12.85 -7.76
C SER A 220 -5.76 13.90 -8.53
N HIS A 221 -5.54 15.19 -8.24
CA HIS A 221 -6.23 16.28 -8.93
C HIS A 221 -5.25 17.07 -9.79
N GLY A 222 -3.98 17.22 -9.39
CA GLY A 222 -2.90 17.81 -10.18
C GLY A 222 -2.15 16.83 -11.08
N ALA A 223 -2.82 15.87 -11.72
CA ALA A 223 -2.20 14.80 -12.50
C ALA A 223 -1.21 15.32 -13.56
N VAL A 224 0.10 15.15 -13.30
CA VAL A 224 1.19 15.56 -14.20
C VAL A 224 2.26 14.45 -14.22
N PRO A 225 2.90 14.18 -15.37
CA PRO A 225 4.09 13.33 -15.39
C PRO A 225 5.19 13.91 -14.49
N PRO A 226 5.74 13.13 -13.54
CA PRO A 226 6.88 13.58 -12.74
C PRO A 226 8.06 13.98 -13.65
N GLY A 227 8.57 15.19 -13.47
CA GLY A 227 9.87 15.62 -14.00
C GLY A 227 11.03 15.14 -13.12
N VAL A 228 12.27 15.35 -13.57
CA VAL A 228 13.52 14.90 -12.93
C VAL A 228 13.58 15.18 -11.43
N ASP A 229 13.24 16.42 -11.01
CA ASP A 229 13.22 16.81 -9.59
C ASP A 229 11.98 16.30 -8.84
N SER A 230 10.85 16.18 -9.54
CA SER A 230 9.59 15.70 -8.98
C SER A 230 9.62 14.20 -8.69
N VAL A 231 10.34 13.42 -9.49
CA VAL A 231 10.45 11.96 -9.33
C VAL A 231 11.16 11.60 -8.02
N ALA A 232 12.26 12.29 -7.70
CA ALA A 232 12.98 12.08 -6.44
C ALA A 232 12.10 12.40 -5.22
N ASN A 233 11.26 13.45 -5.33
CA ASN A 233 10.35 13.86 -4.26
C ASN A 233 9.16 12.91 -4.05
N VAL A 234 8.69 12.24 -5.10
CA VAL A 234 7.56 11.30 -4.98
C VAL A 234 7.98 10.07 -4.20
N CYS A 235 9.13 9.45 -4.54
CA CYS A 235 9.61 8.26 -3.84
C CYS A 235 10.01 8.58 -2.39
N SER A 236 10.62 9.75 -2.14
CA SER A 236 11.08 10.15 -0.81
C SER A 236 9.95 10.40 0.18
N SER A 237 8.73 10.69 -0.28
CA SER A 237 7.57 10.86 0.60
C SER A 237 7.24 9.64 1.46
N CYS A 238 7.65 8.44 1.00
CA CYS A 238 7.54 7.19 1.76
C CYS A 238 8.91 6.55 2.07
N HIS A 239 9.87 6.64 1.15
CA HIS A 239 11.22 6.06 1.31
C HIS A 239 12.24 7.09 1.82
N VAL A 240 11.88 7.81 2.89
CA VAL A 240 12.66 8.95 3.42
C VAL A 240 14.11 8.56 3.71
N VAL A 241 14.32 7.44 4.42
CA VAL A 241 15.67 6.96 4.80
C VAL A 241 16.55 6.72 3.57
N ASN A 242 15.99 6.10 2.51
CA ASN A 242 16.74 5.84 1.28
C ASN A 242 17.07 7.15 0.55
N ALA A 243 16.15 8.11 0.55
CA ALA A 243 16.36 9.42 -0.06
C ALA A 243 17.44 10.23 0.68
N GLU A 244 17.44 10.20 2.02
CA GLU A 244 18.48 10.85 2.84
C GLU A 244 19.87 10.25 2.62
N LEU A 245 19.95 8.92 2.49
CA LEU A 245 21.22 8.24 2.19
C LEU A 245 21.67 8.53 0.77
N PHE A 246 20.76 8.49 -0.21
CA PHE A 246 21.05 8.86 -1.60
C PHE A 246 21.57 10.30 -1.71
N ALA A 247 20.99 11.23 -0.95
CA ALA A 247 21.40 12.62 -0.94
C ALA A 247 22.86 12.82 -0.49
N LYS A 248 23.42 11.88 0.27
CA LYS A 248 24.84 11.88 0.70
C LYS A 248 25.78 11.20 -0.30
N SER A 249 25.23 10.51 -1.31
CA SER A 249 26.02 9.77 -2.29
C SER A 249 26.61 10.68 -3.37
N ALA A 250 27.70 10.22 -3.99
CA ALA A 250 28.30 10.89 -5.15
C ALA A 250 27.35 11.02 -6.36
N HIS A 251 26.32 10.16 -6.45
CA HIS A 251 25.33 10.23 -7.52
C HIS A 251 24.36 11.40 -7.35
N LYS A 252 24.19 11.96 -6.15
CA LYS A 252 23.23 13.05 -5.94
C LYS A 252 23.61 14.30 -6.73
N SER A 253 24.88 14.74 -6.64
CA SER A 253 25.37 15.90 -7.40
C SER A 253 25.40 15.58 -8.89
N ALA A 254 26.00 14.45 -9.27
CA ALA A 254 26.14 14.04 -10.67
C ALA A 254 24.78 13.97 -11.40
N PHE A 255 23.75 13.39 -10.78
CA PHE A 255 22.43 13.30 -11.40
C PHE A 255 21.74 14.66 -11.47
N SER A 256 21.97 15.54 -10.49
CA SER A 256 21.47 16.91 -10.52
C SER A 256 22.07 17.68 -11.70
N ASP A 257 23.39 17.57 -11.89
CA ASP A 257 24.11 18.29 -12.95
C ASP A 257 23.74 17.79 -14.36
N LEU A 258 23.47 16.47 -14.48
CA LEU A 258 23.09 15.83 -15.75
C LEU A 258 21.57 15.84 -16.01
N GLY A 259 20.76 16.38 -15.09
CA GLY A 259 19.29 16.33 -15.21
C GLY A 259 18.75 14.89 -15.25
N MET A 260 19.40 13.95 -14.56
CA MET A 260 18.99 12.55 -14.51
C MET A 260 17.98 12.30 -13.38
N PRO A 261 16.89 11.56 -13.66
CA PRO A 261 15.84 11.34 -12.66
C PRO A 261 16.32 10.35 -11.58
N GLY A 262 16.59 10.86 -10.38
CA GLY A 262 17.20 10.19 -9.22
C GLY A 262 16.94 8.67 -9.08
N CYS A 263 15.93 8.30 -8.30
CA CYS A 263 15.67 6.90 -7.93
C CYS A 263 15.36 5.99 -9.13
N VAL A 264 14.64 6.53 -10.12
CA VAL A 264 14.15 5.75 -11.26
C VAL A 264 15.26 5.40 -12.26
N THR A 265 16.40 6.09 -12.20
CA THR A 265 17.59 5.75 -13.00
C THR A 265 18.07 4.32 -12.68
N CYS A 266 17.94 3.87 -11.42
CA CYS A 266 18.31 2.52 -11.02
C CYS A 266 17.12 1.57 -10.83
N HIS A 267 15.98 2.07 -10.35
CA HIS A 267 14.85 1.22 -9.93
C HIS A 267 13.68 1.16 -10.93
N GLY A 268 13.68 1.97 -11.98
CA GLY A 268 12.52 2.14 -12.86
C GLY A 268 11.38 2.89 -12.16
N ASN A 269 10.20 2.96 -12.81
CA ASN A 269 9.05 3.76 -12.34
C ASN A 269 7.73 2.97 -12.28
N HIS A 270 7.22 2.48 -13.40
CA HIS A 270 5.95 1.75 -13.45
C HIS A 270 6.14 0.27 -13.16
N ASP A 271 7.24 -0.35 -13.62
CA ASP A 271 7.55 -1.77 -13.42
C ASP A 271 8.53 -1.98 -12.24
N ILE A 272 8.31 -1.28 -11.12
CA ILE A 272 9.20 -1.35 -9.95
C ILE A 272 9.05 -2.72 -9.29
N THR A 273 10.09 -3.53 -9.33
CA THR A 273 10.13 -4.84 -8.66
C THR A 273 10.70 -4.73 -7.25
N LYS A 274 10.52 -5.78 -6.45
CA LYS A 274 11.21 -5.90 -5.15
C LYS A 274 12.74 -5.84 -5.40
N PRO A 275 13.47 -4.90 -4.79
CA PRO A 275 14.91 -4.83 -4.93
C PRO A 275 15.58 -6.10 -4.40
N SER A 276 16.70 -6.47 -5.02
CA SER A 276 17.56 -7.57 -4.59
C SER A 276 19.01 -7.12 -4.57
N ASP A 277 19.84 -7.87 -3.84
CA ASP A 277 21.28 -7.58 -3.72
C ASP A 277 22.01 -7.69 -5.09
N ALA A 278 21.37 -8.33 -6.08
CA ALA A 278 21.86 -8.42 -7.46
C ALA A 278 21.93 -7.06 -8.17
N LEU A 279 21.19 -6.03 -7.71
CA LEU A 279 21.29 -4.68 -8.27
C LEU A 279 22.67 -4.05 -8.05
N LEU A 280 23.43 -4.52 -7.06
CA LEU A 280 24.81 -4.10 -6.80
C LEU A 280 25.84 -4.87 -7.65
N GLY A 281 25.39 -5.71 -8.58
CA GLY A 281 26.27 -6.41 -9.50
C GLY A 281 26.90 -5.47 -10.53
N GLY A 282 28.14 -5.76 -10.93
CA GLY A 282 28.82 -5.09 -12.03
C GLY A 282 28.66 -5.75 -13.40
N GLY A 283 27.75 -6.73 -13.52
CA GLY A 283 27.55 -7.51 -14.75
C GLY A 283 26.67 -6.78 -15.78
N GLU A 284 26.70 -7.28 -17.03
CA GLU A 284 25.78 -6.83 -18.07
C GLU A 284 24.32 -6.96 -17.60
N GLY A 285 23.54 -5.90 -17.80
CA GLY A 285 22.14 -5.83 -17.38
C GLY A 285 21.87 -5.25 -15.99
N THR A 286 22.89 -4.78 -15.27
CA THR A 286 22.68 -3.97 -14.06
C THR A 286 22.55 -2.48 -14.40
N PRO A 287 21.83 -1.68 -13.59
CA PRO A 287 21.71 -0.24 -13.85
C PRO A 287 23.07 0.47 -13.89
N CYS A 288 24.04 -0.02 -13.11
CA CYS A 288 25.39 0.52 -13.04
C CYS A 288 26.13 0.42 -14.38
N ALA A 289 25.97 -0.69 -15.10
CA ALA A 289 26.64 -0.94 -16.38
C ALA A 289 26.19 0.00 -17.51
N THR A 290 25.08 0.74 -17.32
CA THR A 290 24.63 1.78 -18.25
C THR A 290 25.62 2.95 -18.34
N CYS A 291 26.37 3.22 -17.27
CA CYS A 291 27.26 4.37 -17.16
C CYS A 291 28.69 4.02 -16.73
N HIS A 292 28.89 2.86 -16.10
CA HIS A 292 30.19 2.42 -15.63
C HIS A 292 30.70 1.21 -16.40
N GLU A 293 31.92 1.30 -16.90
CA GLU A 293 32.57 0.18 -17.56
C GLU A 293 32.92 -0.94 -16.55
N PRO A 294 32.91 -2.20 -16.99
CA PRO A 294 33.38 -3.32 -16.17
C PRO A 294 34.79 -3.08 -15.63
N ASN A 295 35.08 -3.58 -14.43
CA ASN A 295 36.39 -3.49 -13.75
C ASN A 295 36.88 -2.06 -13.40
N THR A 296 36.05 -1.04 -13.55
CA THR A 296 36.34 0.30 -13.00
C THR A 296 36.26 0.32 -11.47
N GLU A 297 36.93 1.27 -10.82
CA GLU A 297 36.89 1.40 -9.34
C GLU A 297 35.46 1.49 -8.78
N PRO A 298 34.51 2.25 -9.37
CA PRO A 298 33.12 2.25 -8.91
C PRO A 298 32.45 0.87 -8.97
N MET A 299 32.73 0.08 -10.02
CA MET A 299 32.17 -1.27 -10.17
C MET A 299 32.79 -2.27 -9.19
N LYS A 300 34.09 -2.14 -8.90
CA LYS A 300 34.75 -2.93 -7.83
C LYS A 300 34.14 -2.61 -6.47
N LYS A 301 33.89 -1.33 -6.19
CA LYS A 301 33.22 -0.89 -4.95
C LYS A 301 31.82 -1.52 -4.85
N ALA A 302 31.01 -1.45 -5.91
CA ALA A 302 29.68 -2.07 -5.91
C ALA A 302 29.73 -3.59 -5.62
N ALA A 303 30.69 -4.30 -6.22
CA ALA A 303 30.90 -5.72 -5.96
C ALA A 303 31.36 -6.01 -4.51
N GLU A 304 32.19 -5.16 -3.92
CA GLU A 304 32.56 -5.23 -2.50
C GLU A 304 31.34 -5.05 -1.59
N LEU A 305 30.51 -4.04 -1.84
CA LEU A 305 29.28 -3.79 -1.09
C LEU A 305 28.34 -5.00 -1.14
N ARG A 306 28.16 -5.57 -2.33
CA ARG A 306 27.38 -6.79 -2.53
C ARG A 306 27.91 -7.95 -1.70
N THR A 307 29.22 -8.17 -1.73
CA THR A 307 29.88 -9.27 -1.01
C THR A 307 29.64 -9.17 0.50
N MET A 308 29.71 -7.96 1.07
CA MET A 308 29.44 -7.76 2.51
C MET A 308 27.99 -8.10 2.88
N ILE A 309 27.02 -7.67 2.05
CA ILE A 309 25.59 -7.90 2.28
C ILE A 309 25.25 -9.38 2.11
N GLU A 310 25.71 -10.01 1.03
CA GLU A 310 25.51 -11.44 0.78
C GLU A 310 26.19 -12.31 1.84
N GLY A 311 27.35 -11.89 2.36
CA GLY A 311 28.03 -12.55 3.46
C GLY A 311 27.20 -12.58 4.73
N LEU A 312 26.61 -11.45 5.14
CA LEU A 312 25.70 -11.39 6.28
C LEU A 312 24.41 -12.19 6.02
N ALA A 313 23.79 -12.02 4.86
CA ALA A 313 22.58 -12.75 4.49
C ALA A 313 22.80 -14.27 4.54
N GLY A 314 23.90 -14.75 3.95
CA GLY A 314 24.28 -16.15 3.97
C GLY A 314 24.51 -16.68 5.39
N ARG A 315 25.15 -15.91 6.28
CA ARG A 315 25.33 -16.31 7.68
C ARG A 315 24.01 -16.43 8.43
N ILE A 316 23.08 -15.49 8.21
CA ILE A 316 21.74 -15.52 8.80
C ILE A 316 20.96 -16.76 8.32
N ASP A 317 21.07 -17.10 7.03
CA ASP A 317 20.40 -18.28 6.47
C ASP A 317 20.98 -19.59 7.01
N GLN A 318 22.30 -19.66 7.19
CA GLN A 318 22.95 -20.78 7.85
C GLN A 318 22.48 -20.94 9.30
N ALA A 319 22.49 -19.86 10.09
CA ALA A 319 22.01 -19.88 11.47
C ALA A 319 20.54 -20.31 11.55
N THR A 320 19.68 -19.73 10.69
CA THR A 320 18.25 -20.09 10.60
C THR A 320 18.07 -21.57 10.28
N THR A 321 18.84 -22.11 9.34
CA THR A 321 18.77 -23.52 8.94
C THR A 321 19.17 -24.44 10.09
N VAL A 322 20.25 -24.14 10.80
CA VAL A 322 20.74 -24.93 11.93
C VAL A 322 19.76 -24.89 13.10
N LEU A 323 19.25 -23.71 13.46
CA LEU A 323 18.26 -23.57 14.52
C LEU A 323 16.97 -24.31 14.19
N THR A 324 16.50 -24.24 12.94
CA THR A 324 15.31 -25.00 12.50
C THR A 324 15.54 -26.52 12.60
N LYS A 325 16.76 -27.00 12.32
CA LYS A 325 17.12 -28.41 12.52
C LYS A 325 17.12 -28.79 14.01
N ALA A 326 17.63 -27.93 14.88
CA ALA A 326 17.63 -28.16 16.33
C ALA A 326 16.20 -28.18 16.91
N GLU A 327 15.34 -27.25 16.49
CA GLU A 327 13.92 -27.19 16.84
C GLU A 327 13.20 -28.48 16.45
N ARG A 328 13.39 -28.96 15.21
CA ARG A 328 12.83 -30.24 14.75
C ARG A 328 13.37 -31.46 15.50
N ALA A 329 14.53 -31.33 16.13
CA ALA A 329 15.11 -32.36 17.00
C ALA A 329 14.64 -32.26 18.46
N GLY A 330 13.73 -31.33 18.78
CA GLY A 330 13.14 -31.16 20.11
C GLY A 330 13.94 -30.26 21.05
N MET A 331 14.87 -29.45 20.54
CA MET A 331 15.63 -28.49 21.35
C MET A 331 14.91 -27.15 21.49
N GLU A 332 15.06 -26.50 22.65
CA GLU A 332 14.63 -25.12 22.87
C GLU A 332 15.52 -24.16 22.06
N ILE A 333 14.91 -23.29 21.25
CA ILE A 333 15.64 -22.35 20.37
C ILE A 333 15.18 -20.90 20.52
N GLY A 334 14.35 -20.57 21.51
CA GLY A 334 13.74 -19.25 21.67
C GLY A 334 14.77 -18.15 21.81
N VAL A 335 15.77 -18.35 22.66
CA VAL A 335 16.87 -17.38 22.88
C VAL A 335 17.68 -17.16 21.60
N PRO A 336 18.32 -18.17 20.98
CA PRO A 336 19.15 -17.93 19.79
C PRO A 336 18.33 -17.44 18.59
N ARG A 337 17.05 -17.79 18.49
CA ARG A 337 16.15 -17.27 17.43
C ARG A 337 15.79 -15.80 17.66
N PHE A 338 15.57 -15.39 18.90
CA PHE A 338 15.35 -13.99 19.27
C PHE A 338 16.61 -13.15 19.00
N GLU A 339 17.79 -13.63 19.41
CA GLU A 339 19.06 -12.94 19.11
C GLU A 339 19.28 -12.76 17.60
N LEU A 340 18.92 -13.77 16.78
CA LEU A 340 19.06 -13.70 15.32
C LEU A 340 18.20 -12.60 14.67
N ILE A 341 17.18 -12.08 15.36
CA ILE A 341 16.40 -10.92 14.87
C ILE A 341 17.28 -9.69 14.74
N ALA A 342 18.21 -9.46 15.67
CA ALA A 342 19.12 -8.32 15.60
C ALA A 342 20.05 -8.41 14.37
N ALA A 343 20.52 -9.60 14.00
CA ALA A 343 21.27 -9.78 12.76
C ALA A 343 20.44 -9.45 11.51
N LYS A 344 19.16 -9.85 11.50
CA LYS A 344 18.23 -9.51 10.40
C LYS A 344 17.97 -7.99 10.31
N GLU A 345 17.87 -7.31 11.45
CA GLU A 345 17.77 -5.86 11.50
C GLU A 345 19.04 -5.20 10.95
N SER A 346 20.23 -5.68 11.34
CA SER A 346 21.51 -5.23 10.78
C SER A 346 21.57 -5.43 9.26
N LEU A 347 21.03 -6.54 8.73
CA LEU A 347 20.94 -6.75 7.28
C LEU A 347 20.02 -5.73 6.59
N ILE A 348 18.88 -5.38 7.21
CA ILE A 348 17.99 -4.33 6.69
C ILE A 348 18.71 -2.98 6.67
N LYS A 349 19.43 -2.63 7.74
CA LYS A 349 20.23 -1.40 7.83
C LYS A 349 21.34 -1.37 6.77
N ALA A 350 22.07 -2.47 6.60
CA ALA A 350 23.11 -2.60 5.58
C ALA A 350 22.55 -2.41 4.17
N ARG A 351 21.40 -3.03 3.85
CA ARG A 351 20.71 -2.85 2.57
C ARG A 351 20.22 -1.42 2.36
N ALA A 352 19.72 -0.73 3.38
CA ALA A 352 19.38 0.68 3.28
C ALA A 352 20.62 1.53 2.98
N ALA A 353 21.72 1.30 3.72
CA ALA A 353 23.01 2.00 3.59
C ALA A 353 23.62 1.91 2.18
N THR A 354 23.23 0.93 1.35
CA THR A 354 23.64 0.88 -0.07
C THR A 354 23.34 2.16 -0.84
N HIS A 355 22.32 2.91 -0.45
CA HIS A 355 21.94 4.17 -1.12
C HIS A 355 22.97 5.29 -0.89
N SER A 356 23.81 5.24 0.15
CA SER A 356 24.92 6.19 0.30
C SER A 356 26.14 5.81 -0.53
N LEU A 357 26.22 4.54 -0.98
CA LEU A 357 27.39 3.94 -1.64
C LEU A 357 28.67 4.13 -0.82
N ASP A 358 28.55 4.17 0.50
CA ASP A 358 29.65 4.30 1.43
C ASP A 358 30.03 2.95 2.05
N THR A 359 31.27 2.53 1.83
CA THR A 359 31.76 1.20 2.25
C THR A 359 31.81 1.10 3.78
N GLU A 360 32.23 2.16 4.48
CA GLU A 360 32.37 2.14 5.94
C GLU A 360 31.02 1.98 6.65
N SER A 361 30.01 2.72 6.18
CA SER A 361 28.64 2.62 6.70
C SER A 361 28.06 1.22 6.56
N ILE A 362 28.26 0.60 5.38
CA ILE A 362 27.75 -0.75 5.10
C ILE A 362 28.52 -1.78 5.92
N LYS A 363 29.85 -1.67 5.95
CA LYS A 363 30.73 -2.55 6.73
C LYS A 363 30.36 -2.55 8.22
N THR A 364 30.14 -1.37 8.79
CA THR A 364 29.75 -1.21 10.20
C THR A 364 28.44 -1.95 10.50
N ALA A 365 27.44 -1.82 9.61
CA ALA A 365 26.18 -2.54 9.76
C ALA A 365 26.35 -4.06 9.58
N THR A 366 27.14 -4.51 8.59
CA THR A 366 27.33 -5.94 8.33
C THR A 366 28.14 -6.63 9.40
N ASP A 367 29.21 -6.02 9.91
CA ASP A 367 30.08 -6.60 10.94
C ASP A 367 29.32 -6.84 12.24
N SER A 368 28.53 -5.86 12.68
CA SER A 368 27.66 -6.00 13.85
C SER A 368 26.67 -7.15 13.69
N GLY A 369 26.04 -7.26 12.51
CA GLY A 369 25.13 -8.37 12.19
C GLY A 369 25.82 -9.73 12.14
N LEU A 370 27.05 -9.79 11.61
CA LEU A 370 27.82 -11.02 11.45
C LEU A 370 28.18 -11.63 12.81
N VAL A 371 28.59 -10.81 13.77
CA VAL A 371 28.88 -11.26 15.14
C VAL A 371 27.65 -11.94 15.76
N VAL A 372 26.47 -11.31 15.63
CA VAL A 372 25.22 -11.86 16.16
C VAL A 372 24.82 -13.14 15.43
N ALA A 373 24.86 -13.13 14.09
CA ALA A 373 24.49 -14.30 13.30
C ALA A 373 25.42 -15.50 13.56
N GLN A 374 26.72 -15.24 13.76
CA GLN A 374 27.71 -16.26 14.12
C GLN A 374 27.44 -16.84 15.50
N LYS A 375 27.14 -16.02 16.51
CA LYS A 375 26.77 -16.48 17.85
C LYS A 375 25.51 -17.36 17.83
N SER A 376 24.49 -16.98 17.07
CA SER A 376 23.27 -17.79 16.92
C SER A 376 23.53 -19.11 16.19
N LEU A 377 24.42 -19.10 15.19
CA LEU A 377 24.86 -20.32 14.49
C LEU A 377 25.57 -21.29 15.42
N GLU A 378 26.54 -20.82 16.20
CA GLU A 378 27.28 -21.62 17.18
C GLU A 378 26.36 -22.18 18.26
N SER A 379 25.42 -21.38 18.76
CA SER A 379 24.40 -21.83 19.71
C SER A 379 23.57 -22.97 19.11
N GLY A 380 23.12 -22.83 17.86
CA GLY A 380 22.40 -23.89 17.16
C GLY A 380 23.22 -25.17 16.95
N GLN A 381 24.51 -25.04 16.64
CA GLN A 381 25.42 -26.19 16.51
C GLN A 381 25.63 -26.89 17.86
N GLY A 382 25.76 -26.13 18.95
CA GLY A 382 25.82 -26.65 20.31
C GLY A 382 24.58 -27.46 20.69
N LEU A 383 23.38 -26.94 20.36
CA LEU A 383 22.12 -27.67 20.58
C LEU A 383 22.07 -28.99 19.81
N LEU A 384 22.54 -29.01 18.55
CA LEU A 384 22.61 -30.25 17.77
C LEU A 384 23.63 -31.25 18.34
N ALA A 385 24.77 -30.77 18.84
CA ALA A 385 25.73 -31.62 19.53
C ALA A 385 25.11 -32.22 20.82
N GLU A 386 24.33 -31.44 21.55
CA GLU A 386 23.60 -31.92 22.73
C GLU A 386 22.57 -33.00 22.37
N VAL A 387 21.84 -32.86 21.26
CA VAL A 387 20.94 -33.91 20.76
C VAL A 387 21.71 -35.22 20.53
N GLN A 388 22.88 -35.14 19.88
CA GLN A 388 23.69 -36.33 19.63
C GLN A 388 24.21 -36.95 20.92
N PHE A 389 24.61 -36.13 21.89
CA PHE A 389 25.04 -36.59 23.21
C PHE A 389 23.91 -37.31 23.95
N ARG A 390 22.71 -36.70 24.03
CA ARG A 390 21.52 -37.29 24.66
C ARG A 390 21.13 -38.63 24.01
N ARG A 391 21.21 -38.74 22.67
CA ARG A 391 20.94 -39.99 21.95
C ARG A 391 21.95 -41.08 22.26
N LYS A 392 23.25 -40.75 22.27
CA LYS A 392 24.31 -41.71 22.63
C LYS A 392 24.18 -42.18 24.08
N GLY A 393 23.91 -41.26 25.00
CA GLY A 393 23.68 -41.56 26.41
C GLY A 393 22.45 -42.44 26.65
N LEU A 394 21.34 -42.16 25.97
CA LEU A 394 20.14 -43.01 26.02
C LEU A 394 20.42 -44.41 25.48
N ALA A 395 21.12 -44.53 24.35
CA ALA A 395 21.50 -45.83 23.79
C ALA A 395 22.38 -46.64 24.76
N ALA A 396 23.40 -46.01 25.36
CA ALA A 396 24.25 -46.64 26.37
C ALA A 396 23.44 -47.09 27.60
N SER A 397 22.54 -46.23 28.08
CA SER A 397 21.66 -46.54 29.21
C SER A 397 20.71 -47.70 28.91
N MET A 398 20.13 -47.73 27.70
CA MET A 398 19.28 -48.84 27.25
C MET A 398 20.06 -50.16 27.18
N LEU A 399 21.32 -50.14 26.71
CA LEU A 399 22.16 -51.34 26.69
C LEU A 399 22.43 -51.87 28.11
N ILE A 400 22.72 -50.99 29.07
CA ILE A 400 22.91 -51.38 30.47
C ILE A 400 21.61 -51.95 31.05
N ILE A 401 20.48 -51.29 30.83
CA ILE A 401 19.16 -51.77 31.31
C ILE A 401 18.85 -53.15 30.72
N VAL A 402 19.05 -53.35 29.41
CA VAL A 402 18.84 -54.65 28.76
C VAL A 402 19.78 -55.72 29.35
N ALA A 403 21.05 -55.41 29.58
CA ALA A 403 22.00 -56.34 30.20
C ALA A 403 21.55 -56.75 31.63
N VAL A 404 21.07 -55.78 32.43
CA VAL A 404 20.52 -56.05 33.76
C VAL A 404 19.26 -56.90 33.69
N LEU A 405 18.33 -56.60 32.78
CA LEU A 405 17.11 -57.38 32.57
C LEU A 405 17.41 -58.83 32.14
N VAL A 406 18.36 -59.03 31.23
CA VAL A 406 18.82 -60.36 30.81
C VAL A 406 19.48 -61.08 31.99
N GLY A 407 20.33 -60.41 32.76
CA GLY A 407 20.96 -60.98 33.96
C GLY A 407 19.95 -61.42 35.02
N LEU A 408 18.94 -60.57 35.30
CA LEU A 408 17.81 -60.90 36.18
C LEU A 408 17.02 -62.11 35.67
N PHE A 409 16.70 -62.13 34.38
CA PHE A 409 15.99 -63.25 33.76
C PHE A 409 16.78 -64.56 33.90
N MET A 410 18.09 -64.54 33.63
CA MET A 410 18.95 -65.70 33.80
C MET A 410 19.01 -66.15 35.27
N LYS A 411 19.05 -65.20 36.21
CA LYS A 411 19.10 -65.52 37.64
C LYS A 411 17.81 -66.12 38.17
N ILE A 412 16.65 -65.57 37.77
CA ILE A 412 15.33 -66.13 38.08
C ILE A 412 15.26 -67.57 37.58
N ARG A 413 15.69 -67.81 36.34
CA ARG A 413 15.69 -69.15 35.75
C ARG A 413 16.63 -70.14 36.47
N GLU A 414 17.75 -69.67 37.01
CA GLU A 414 18.65 -70.49 37.84
C GLU A 414 17.99 -70.88 39.17
N VAL A 415 17.33 -69.93 39.85
CA VAL A 415 16.63 -70.17 41.12
C VAL A 415 15.47 -71.14 40.94
N ASP A 416 14.65 -70.98 39.90
CA ASP A 416 13.57 -71.91 39.56
C ASP A 416 14.09 -73.33 39.30
N ARG A 417 15.30 -73.46 38.73
CA ARG A 417 15.92 -74.76 38.48
C ARG A 417 16.48 -75.39 39.76
N ARG A 418 16.91 -74.59 40.74
CA ARG A 418 17.37 -75.06 42.05
C ARG A 418 16.23 -75.37 43.02
N GLY A 419 15.05 -74.76 42.86
CA GLY A 419 13.86 -75.03 43.68
C GLY A 419 13.00 -76.21 43.22
N ARG A 420 13.36 -76.87 42.11
CA ARG A 420 12.66 -78.06 41.55
C ARG A 420 13.49 -79.35 41.64
N GLY A 421 14.61 -79.33 42.33
CA GLY A 421 15.37 -80.53 42.74
C GLY A 421 15.35 -80.61 44.25
#